data_AF-A0A6N2U2K8-F1
#
_entry.id   AF-A0A6N2U2K8-F1
#
_cell.length_a   1.000
_cell.length_b   1.000
_cell.length_c   1.000
_cell.angle_alpha   90.00
_cell.angle_beta   90.00
_cell.angle_gamma   90.00
#
_symmetry.space_group_name_H-M   'P 1'
#
loop_
_entity.id
_entity.type
_entity.pdbx_description
1 polymer ?
#
loop_
_entity_poly.entity_id
_entity_poly.type
_entity_poly.pdbx_seq_one_letter_code
_entity_poly.pdbx_strand_id
1 'polypeptide(L)'
;MTLRFNSDGSFRVLQLADIQDGPNVRKDTIRLIEAAIHEAHPDLIVFTGDQIRGYDPAYIDTFLRRRDEKPGTHVRAVTEFEAKLRGIKRHPLSKALLNTQPTDDNWTIDGIGTDSPKLVRRNGNGTKSKLESWAQSINSATMDALIEEARQKVRDTFAAFLGPALEARIPFAATYGNHDFQCGVLADDQDDIYREFSGCMNPVAGSSPLALEPGTFALPIEASDGSGRIAMSVMMVNSGDYAEQPANDANNAGHESIASYAKYASNSRGWDLADSDGYGTPSPEAIEWLRTVQCEFGARNGDGRAVPAIAFQHIPPQEFYDCLREVPAYTPNAVEGARKFAGHCYVLDHDLCRPGSRLGEAIGCADDNVGEVQALREAGGYFALFCGHDHKNAFVGHVHDLDLGYAPTCGFESYGPKSRLRGIRLFEFNERNPQGYVTRMLTWGDLVGRYSSNEVRVFFEDHCVTDLIGIRNELRRPQVFATLIGVGSMGLAALAHATLKLFRR
;
A
#
# COMPACT_ATOMS: atom_id res chain seq x y z
N MET A 1 4.71 -22.86 -13.68
CA MET A 1 6.19 -22.75 -13.60
C MET A 1 6.58 -23.27 -12.22
N THR A 2 7.73 -23.93 -12.08
CA THR A 2 8.20 -24.46 -10.79
C THR A 2 9.42 -23.66 -10.35
N LEU A 3 9.41 -23.11 -9.13
CA LEU A 3 10.56 -22.42 -8.55
C LEU A 3 11.53 -23.43 -7.97
N ARG A 4 12.83 -23.22 -8.19
CA ARG A 4 13.89 -24.12 -7.74
C ARG A 4 15.14 -23.33 -7.42
N PHE A 5 15.88 -23.76 -6.40
CA PHE A 5 17.24 -23.30 -6.18
C PHE A 5 18.11 -23.55 -7.43
N ASN A 6 18.97 -22.58 -7.73
CA ASN A 6 19.96 -22.71 -8.79
C ASN A 6 20.93 -23.85 -8.52
N SER A 7 21.62 -24.33 -9.55
CA SER A 7 22.58 -25.45 -9.42
C SER A 7 23.74 -25.18 -8.45
N ASP A 8 24.01 -23.90 -8.12
CA ASP A 8 24.98 -23.48 -7.11
C ASP A 8 24.38 -23.40 -5.68
N GLY A 9 23.09 -23.72 -5.54
CA GLY A 9 22.32 -23.64 -4.31
C GLY A 9 21.83 -22.23 -3.96
N SER A 10 21.94 -21.25 -4.87
CA SER A 10 21.43 -19.89 -4.64
C SER A 10 19.97 -19.73 -5.04
N PHE A 11 19.25 -18.85 -4.35
CA PHE A 11 17.94 -18.35 -4.77
C PHE A 11 17.79 -16.89 -4.33
N ARG A 12 17.33 -16.02 -5.20
CA ARG A 12 17.25 -14.57 -4.96
C ARG A 12 15.83 -14.05 -5.15
N VAL A 13 15.38 -13.25 -4.19
CA VAL A 13 14.06 -12.61 -4.21
C VAL A 13 14.22 -11.10 -4.15
N LEU A 14 13.52 -10.36 -5.01
CA LEU A 14 13.29 -8.92 -4.83
C LEU A 14 11.92 -8.67 -4.22
N GLN A 15 11.86 -7.90 -3.14
CA GLN A 15 10.62 -7.38 -2.57
C GLN A 15 10.43 -5.93 -3.01
N LEU A 16 9.34 -5.67 -3.73
CA LEU A 16 8.88 -4.36 -4.15
C LEU A 16 7.65 -4.02 -3.31
N ALA A 17 7.80 -3.00 -2.46
CA ALA A 17 6.74 -2.47 -1.63
C ALA A 17 6.31 -1.10 -2.15
N ASP A 18 5.01 -0.82 -2.07
CA ASP A 18 4.45 0.52 -2.28
C ASP A 18 4.94 1.17 -3.58
N ILE A 19 4.73 0.50 -4.72
CA ILE A 19 4.89 1.16 -6.02
C ILE A 19 3.95 2.37 -6.06
N GLN A 20 2.71 2.16 -5.62
CA GLN A 20 1.69 3.16 -5.35
C GLN A 20 1.73 4.35 -6.33
N ASP A 21 1.85 4.02 -7.61
CA ASP A 21 1.82 4.96 -8.72
C ASP A 21 0.39 4.97 -9.32
N GLY A 22 0.01 6.07 -9.96
CA GLY A 22 -1.23 6.15 -10.73
C GLY A 22 -1.10 5.48 -12.11
N PRO A 23 -2.13 5.61 -12.97
CA PRO A 23 -2.14 5.01 -14.32
C PRO A 23 -0.94 5.39 -15.22
N ASN A 24 -0.27 6.50 -14.91
CA ASN A 24 0.94 6.93 -15.61
C ASN A 24 2.16 6.68 -14.72
N VAL A 25 2.57 5.42 -14.61
CA VAL A 25 3.72 4.99 -13.79
C VAL A 25 4.95 5.86 -14.06
N ARG A 26 5.60 6.29 -12.99
CA ARG A 26 6.73 7.20 -13.07
C ARG A 26 7.91 6.49 -13.71
N LYS A 27 8.58 7.17 -14.64
CA LYS A 27 9.80 6.65 -15.28
C LYS A 27 10.90 6.32 -14.28
N ASP A 28 10.98 7.07 -13.18
CA ASP A 28 11.94 6.81 -12.11
C ASP A 28 11.61 5.49 -11.38
N THR A 29 10.32 5.17 -11.14
CA THR A 29 9.90 3.86 -10.62
C THR A 29 10.38 2.73 -11.53
N ILE A 30 10.07 2.82 -12.83
CA ILE A 30 10.47 1.79 -13.82
C ILE A 30 12.00 1.63 -13.84
N ARG A 31 12.74 2.74 -13.83
CA ARG A 31 14.20 2.74 -13.86
C ARG A 31 14.82 2.14 -12.60
N LEU A 32 14.22 2.34 -11.43
CA LEU A 32 14.66 1.70 -10.19
C LEU A 32 14.48 0.19 -10.27
N ILE A 33 13.32 -0.27 -10.74
CA ILE A 33 13.00 -1.69 -10.90
C ILE A 33 13.98 -2.34 -11.89
N GLU A 34 14.19 -1.73 -13.05
CA GLU A 34 15.13 -2.20 -14.08
C GLU A 34 16.56 -2.30 -13.52
N ALA A 35 17.03 -1.26 -12.83
CA ALA A 35 18.37 -1.26 -12.24
C ALA A 35 18.53 -2.31 -11.13
N ALA A 36 17.50 -2.52 -10.31
CA ALA A 36 17.52 -3.54 -9.26
C ALA A 36 17.53 -4.96 -9.84
N ILE A 37 16.75 -5.22 -10.89
CA ILE A 37 16.77 -6.50 -11.62
C ILE A 37 18.14 -6.75 -12.23
N HIS A 38 18.73 -5.74 -12.87
CA HIS A 38 20.06 -5.85 -13.48
C HIS A 38 21.17 -6.11 -12.44
N GLU A 39 21.11 -5.46 -11.29
CA GLU A 39 22.07 -5.67 -10.19
C GLU A 39 21.89 -7.03 -9.49
N ALA A 40 20.66 -7.45 -9.25
CA ALA A 40 20.38 -8.59 -8.40
C ALA A 40 20.29 -9.93 -9.13
N HIS A 41 19.91 -9.93 -10.41
CA HIS A 41 19.55 -11.14 -11.16
C HIS A 41 18.63 -12.08 -10.35
N PRO A 42 17.41 -11.64 -9.99
CA PRO A 42 16.56 -12.39 -9.09
C PRO A 42 15.88 -13.57 -9.77
N ASP A 43 15.58 -14.59 -8.97
CA ASP A 43 14.82 -15.78 -9.39
C ASP A 43 13.32 -15.58 -9.19
N LEU A 44 12.91 -14.64 -8.34
CA LEU A 44 11.52 -14.28 -8.06
C LEU A 44 11.41 -12.79 -7.68
N ILE A 45 10.33 -12.15 -8.10
CA ILE A 45 9.92 -10.82 -7.63
C ILE A 45 8.63 -10.95 -6.84
N VAL A 46 8.57 -10.34 -5.65
CA VAL A 46 7.35 -10.27 -4.83
C VAL A 46 6.89 -8.82 -4.66
N PHE A 47 5.61 -8.58 -4.90
CA PHE A 47 4.93 -7.30 -4.72
C PHE A 47 4.09 -7.36 -3.44
N THR A 48 4.39 -6.50 -2.47
CA THR A 48 3.85 -6.63 -1.10
C THR A 48 2.78 -5.59 -0.77
N GLY A 49 1.83 -5.41 -1.68
CA GLY A 49 0.70 -4.49 -1.54
C GLY A 49 0.99 -3.03 -1.87
N ASP A 50 -0.09 -2.30 -2.11
CA ASP A 50 -0.13 -0.92 -2.59
C ASP A 50 0.68 -0.71 -3.87
N GLN A 51 0.39 -1.55 -4.86
CA GLN A 51 0.93 -1.38 -6.20
C GLN A 51 0.18 -0.25 -6.93
N ILE A 52 -1.11 -0.08 -6.66
CA ILE A 52 -1.96 0.96 -7.25
C ILE A 52 -2.18 2.10 -6.24
N ARG A 53 -1.99 3.35 -6.70
CA ARG A 53 -2.51 4.53 -6.01
C ARG A 53 -4.03 4.61 -6.20
N GLY A 54 -4.81 3.77 -5.52
CA GLY A 54 -6.24 3.66 -5.78
C GLY A 54 -7.05 4.93 -5.51
N TYR A 55 -6.51 5.84 -4.69
CA TYR A 55 -7.06 7.17 -4.45
C TYR A 55 -6.64 8.25 -5.48
N ASP A 56 -5.94 7.87 -6.56
CA ASP A 56 -5.58 8.80 -7.63
C ASP A 56 -6.85 9.38 -8.29
N PRO A 57 -6.87 10.69 -8.62
CA PRO A 57 -7.97 11.32 -9.34
C PRO A 57 -8.46 10.59 -10.61
N ALA A 58 -7.61 9.78 -11.25
CA ALA A 58 -8.00 8.97 -12.41
C ALA A 58 -9.06 7.91 -12.11
N TYR A 59 -9.25 7.55 -10.84
CA TYR A 59 -10.24 6.58 -10.34
C TYR A 59 -11.42 7.24 -9.61
N ILE A 60 -11.57 8.57 -9.70
CA ILE A 60 -12.57 9.31 -8.90
C ILE A 60 -14.01 8.79 -9.05
N ASP A 61 -14.36 8.26 -10.22
CA ASP A 61 -15.71 7.75 -10.51
C ASP A 61 -15.94 6.31 -10.02
N THR A 62 -14.87 5.57 -9.74
CA THR A 62 -14.90 4.17 -9.26
C THR A 62 -14.34 4.03 -7.85
N PHE A 63 -13.89 5.13 -7.23
CA PHE A 63 -13.20 5.11 -5.96
C PHE A 63 -14.03 4.45 -4.86
N LEU A 64 -13.37 3.61 -4.08
CA LEU A 64 -13.92 2.95 -2.91
C LEU A 64 -13.12 3.36 -1.68
N ARG A 65 -13.80 3.88 -0.64
CA ARG A 65 -13.16 4.03 0.67
C ARG A 65 -13.13 2.68 1.40
N ARG A 66 -14.18 1.86 1.23
CA ARG A 66 -14.38 0.53 1.82
C ARG A 66 -14.95 -0.45 0.78
N ARG A 67 -14.72 -1.75 0.97
CA ARG A 67 -15.18 -2.80 0.04
C ARG A 67 -16.71 -2.85 -0.13
N ASP A 68 -17.45 -2.54 0.92
CA ASP A 68 -18.92 -2.59 0.90
C ASP A 68 -19.60 -1.29 0.40
N GLU A 69 -18.80 -0.28 0.03
CA GLU A 69 -19.33 0.97 -0.50
C GLU A 69 -19.71 0.86 -1.98
N LYS A 70 -20.65 1.71 -2.42
CA LYS A 70 -20.94 1.85 -3.85
C LYS A 70 -19.83 2.67 -4.52
N PRO A 71 -19.23 2.21 -5.62
CA PRO A 71 -18.15 2.91 -6.30
C PRO A 71 -18.47 4.37 -6.61
N GLY A 72 -17.53 5.27 -6.34
CA GLY A 72 -17.62 6.69 -6.65
C GLY A 72 -18.67 7.44 -5.83
N THR A 73 -19.17 6.90 -4.71
CA THR A 73 -20.11 7.63 -3.85
C THR A 73 -19.41 8.66 -2.97
N HIS A 74 -18.34 8.26 -2.29
CA HIS A 74 -17.53 9.10 -1.42
C HIS A 74 -16.16 9.29 -2.06
N VAL A 75 -15.61 10.51 -2.02
CA VAL A 75 -14.28 10.82 -2.57
C VAL A 75 -13.54 11.63 -1.52
N ARG A 76 -12.24 11.35 -1.33
CA ARG A 76 -11.41 12.14 -0.43
C ARG A 76 -11.35 13.60 -0.90
N ALA A 77 -11.51 14.56 0.01
CA ALA A 77 -11.48 15.99 -0.32
C ALA A 77 -10.18 16.40 -1.04
N VAL A 78 -9.05 15.79 -0.67
CA VAL A 78 -7.75 15.99 -1.32
C VAL A 78 -7.78 15.51 -2.77
N THR A 79 -8.34 14.33 -3.04
CA THR A 79 -8.49 13.79 -4.40
C THR A 79 -9.40 14.69 -5.26
N GLU A 80 -10.48 15.24 -4.71
CA GLU A 80 -11.31 16.20 -5.45
C GLU A 80 -10.56 17.50 -5.79
N PHE A 81 -9.73 17.99 -4.87
CA PHE A 81 -8.90 19.17 -5.11
C PHE A 81 -7.82 18.89 -6.18
N GLU A 82 -7.13 17.74 -6.09
CA GLU A 82 -6.18 17.30 -7.12
C GLU A 82 -6.85 17.13 -8.49
N ALA A 83 -8.05 16.53 -8.53
CA ALA A 83 -8.82 16.37 -9.77
C ALA A 83 -9.13 17.73 -10.42
N LYS A 84 -9.55 18.73 -9.63
CA LYS A 84 -9.78 20.10 -10.12
C LYS A 84 -8.52 20.74 -10.69
N LEU A 85 -7.37 20.57 -10.02
CA LEU A 85 -6.08 21.07 -10.52
C LEU A 85 -5.64 20.38 -11.81
N ARG A 86 -5.91 19.07 -11.93
CA ARG A 86 -5.58 18.25 -13.11
C ARG A 86 -6.62 18.39 -14.24
N GLY A 87 -7.70 19.14 -14.03
CA GLY A 87 -8.78 19.32 -15.02
C GLY A 87 -9.65 18.08 -15.23
N ILE A 88 -9.60 17.11 -14.31
CA ILE A 88 -10.39 15.88 -14.35
C ILE A 88 -11.81 16.20 -13.89
N LYS A 89 -12.80 15.87 -14.73
CA LYS A 89 -14.22 16.07 -14.42
C LYS A 89 -14.82 14.74 -13.98
N ARG A 90 -15.49 14.75 -12.82
CA ARG A 90 -16.28 13.63 -12.33
C ARG A 90 -17.48 13.39 -13.26
N HIS A 91 -17.79 12.14 -13.53
CA HIS A 91 -18.99 11.71 -14.25
C HIS A 91 -20.01 11.19 -13.22
N PRO A 92 -20.77 12.07 -12.55
CA PRO A 92 -21.80 11.59 -11.64
C PRO A 92 -22.77 10.71 -12.41
N LEU A 93 -23.08 9.51 -11.89
CA LEU A 93 -23.97 8.52 -12.50
C LEU A 93 -25.31 9.14 -12.97
N SER A 94 -25.75 10.24 -12.33
CA SER A 94 -26.91 11.02 -12.73
C SER A 94 -26.83 11.64 -14.13
N LYS A 95 -25.63 11.83 -14.72
CA LYS A 95 -25.45 12.36 -16.08
C LYS A 95 -25.54 11.29 -17.17
N ALA A 96 -25.39 10.01 -16.89
CA ALA A 96 -25.52 8.98 -17.94
C ALA A 96 -26.97 8.82 -18.46
N LEU A 97 -27.95 9.17 -17.62
CA LEU A 97 -29.35 9.35 -18.00
C LEU A 97 -29.57 10.43 -19.08
N LEU A 98 -28.60 11.32 -19.35
CA LEU A 98 -28.77 12.46 -20.26
C LEU A 98 -28.73 12.08 -21.75
N ASN A 99 -28.11 10.96 -22.13
CA ASN A 99 -27.74 10.70 -23.54
C ASN A 99 -28.47 9.52 -24.18
N THR A 100 -29.26 8.76 -23.43
CA THR A 100 -29.98 7.58 -23.91
C THR A 100 -31.48 7.79 -23.74
N GLN A 101 -32.23 7.77 -24.86
CA GLN A 101 -33.68 7.83 -24.80
C GLN A 101 -34.26 6.51 -24.27
N PRO A 102 -35.36 6.55 -23.49
CA PRO A 102 -36.12 5.36 -23.15
C PRO A 102 -36.55 4.61 -24.42
N THR A 103 -36.50 3.29 -24.41
CA THR A 103 -37.00 2.44 -25.51
C THR A 103 -38.54 2.29 -25.50
N ASP A 104 -39.23 2.96 -24.58
CA ASP A 104 -40.69 2.98 -24.46
C ASP A 104 -41.24 4.24 -25.15
N ASP A 105 -42.08 4.04 -26.18
CA ASP A 105 -42.70 5.10 -26.99
C ASP A 105 -43.51 6.14 -26.17
N ASN A 106 -43.81 5.84 -24.89
CA ASN A 106 -44.56 6.72 -24.00
C ASN A 106 -43.73 7.68 -23.15
N TRP A 107 -42.39 7.65 -23.23
CA TRP A 107 -41.52 8.50 -22.39
C TRP A 107 -40.43 9.19 -23.20
N THR A 108 -40.17 10.45 -22.88
CA THR A 108 -39.10 11.26 -23.49
C THR A 108 -38.38 12.04 -22.41
N ILE A 109 -37.08 12.28 -22.59
CA ILE A 109 -36.32 13.19 -21.73
C ILE A 109 -36.41 14.59 -22.34
N ASP A 110 -37.01 15.52 -21.60
CA ASP A 110 -37.03 16.94 -21.93
C ASP A 110 -35.76 17.62 -21.40
N GLY A 111 -35.15 18.48 -22.20
CA GLY A 111 -33.88 19.13 -21.84
C GLY A 111 -32.63 18.23 -21.90
N ILE A 112 -32.62 17.21 -22.77
CA ILE A 112 -31.38 16.45 -23.10
C ILE A 112 -30.26 17.44 -23.46
N GLY A 113 -29.11 17.32 -22.77
CA GLY A 113 -27.96 18.22 -22.94
C GLY A 113 -27.95 19.49 -22.08
N THR A 114 -28.88 19.63 -21.13
CA THR A 114 -28.92 20.75 -20.16
C THR A 114 -28.47 20.32 -18.75
N ASP A 115 -28.20 21.28 -17.87
CA ASP A 115 -27.80 21.01 -16.46
C ASP A 115 -28.95 20.45 -15.59
N SER A 116 -30.18 20.34 -16.12
CA SER A 116 -31.35 19.85 -15.36
C SER A 116 -32.45 19.26 -16.29
N PRO A 117 -32.20 18.10 -16.91
CA PRO A 117 -33.19 17.41 -17.74
C PRO A 117 -34.38 16.92 -16.89
N LYS A 118 -35.56 16.84 -17.50
CA LYS A 118 -36.78 16.33 -16.86
C LYS A 118 -37.38 15.19 -17.67
N LEU A 119 -37.74 14.11 -16.99
CA LEU A 119 -38.44 12.99 -17.64
C LEU A 119 -39.91 13.39 -17.88
N VAL A 120 -40.38 13.32 -19.12
CA VAL A 120 -41.76 13.70 -19.51
C VAL A 120 -42.47 12.53 -20.17
N ARG A 121 -43.72 12.30 -19.78
CA ARG A 121 -44.57 11.22 -20.30
C ARG A 121 -45.35 11.73 -21.50
N ARG A 122 -45.26 11.03 -22.63
CA ARG A 122 -45.88 11.41 -23.90
C ARG A 122 -47.37 11.12 -23.93
N ASN A 123 -47.79 9.94 -23.42
CA ASN A 123 -49.20 9.53 -23.27
C ASN A 123 -49.33 8.60 -22.07
N GLY A 124 -50.20 8.91 -21.12
CA GLY A 124 -50.17 8.28 -19.81
C GLY A 124 -50.60 6.81 -19.80
N ASN A 125 -49.67 5.84 -19.66
CA ASN A 125 -49.93 4.52 -19.02
C ASN A 125 -48.72 3.63 -18.57
N GLY A 126 -47.48 4.12 -18.36
CA GLY A 126 -46.41 3.40 -17.62
C GLY A 126 -46.45 3.52 -16.07
N THR A 127 -46.04 2.48 -15.32
CA THR A 127 -45.97 2.47 -13.84
C THR A 127 -44.63 2.99 -13.30
N LYS A 128 -44.62 3.65 -12.13
CA LYS A 128 -43.42 4.20 -11.47
C LYS A 128 -42.30 3.16 -11.29
N SER A 129 -42.66 1.91 -11.02
CA SER A 129 -41.75 0.78 -10.86
C SER A 129 -40.91 0.44 -12.10
N LYS A 130 -41.48 0.59 -13.31
CA LYS A 130 -40.73 0.34 -14.56
C LYS A 130 -39.69 1.43 -14.85
N LEU A 131 -39.97 2.66 -14.41
CA LEU A 131 -39.04 3.80 -14.53
C LEU A 131 -37.86 3.66 -13.58
N GLU A 132 -38.12 3.28 -12.34
CA GLU A 132 -37.07 3.00 -11.35
C GLU A 132 -36.17 1.85 -11.84
N SER A 133 -36.77 0.80 -12.41
CA SER A 133 -36.02 -0.33 -13.01
C SER A 133 -35.17 0.08 -14.23
N TRP A 134 -35.68 0.94 -15.11
CA TRP A 134 -34.93 1.42 -16.28
C TRP A 134 -33.79 2.38 -15.91
N ALA A 135 -34.03 3.29 -14.96
CA ALA A 135 -32.97 4.16 -14.44
C ALA A 135 -31.87 3.34 -13.74
N GLN A 136 -32.25 2.28 -13.01
CA GLN A 136 -31.31 1.33 -12.42
C GLN A 136 -30.48 0.60 -13.48
N SER A 137 -31.08 0.16 -14.60
CA SER A 137 -30.33 -0.56 -15.64
C SER A 137 -29.32 0.31 -16.38
N ILE A 138 -29.66 1.59 -16.66
CA ILE A 138 -28.71 2.54 -17.26
C ILE A 138 -27.57 2.86 -16.30
N ASN A 139 -27.89 3.10 -15.02
CA ASN A 139 -26.88 3.36 -14.00
C ASN A 139 -25.94 2.17 -13.82
N SER A 140 -26.48 0.93 -13.87
CA SER A 140 -25.68 -0.29 -13.86
C SER A 140 -24.74 -0.34 -15.06
N ALA A 141 -25.27 -0.23 -16.29
CA ALA A 141 -24.45 -0.30 -17.51
C ALA A 141 -23.37 0.79 -17.59
N THR A 142 -23.67 1.98 -17.04
CA THR A 142 -22.67 3.06 -16.93
C THR A 142 -21.60 2.72 -15.92
N MET A 143 -21.98 2.22 -14.74
CA MET A 143 -21.03 1.78 -13.72
C MET A 143 -20.15 0.65 -14.25
N ASP A 144 -20.73 -0.34 -14.92
CA ASP A 144 -19.98 -1.45 -15.54
C ASP A 144 -18.93 -0.93 -16.52
N ALA A 145 -19.26 0.08 -17.34
CA ALA A 145 -18.31 0.71 -18.25
C ALA A 145 -17.19 1.47 -17.52
N LEU A 146 -17.51 2.17 -16.42
CA LEU A 146 -16.51 2.87 -15.60
C LEU A 146 -15.58 1.90 -14.89
N ILE A 147 -16.11 0.79 -14.36
CA ILE A 147 -15.32 -0.28 -13.77
C ILE A 147 -14.41 -0.92 -14.82
N GLU A 148 -14.89 -1.18 -16.04
CA GLU A 148 -14.04 -1.72 -17.11
C GLU A 148 -12.92 -0.73 -17.51
N GLU A 149 -13.21 0.57 -17.55
CA GLU A 149 -12.17 1.59 -17.73
C GLU A 149 -11.14 1.58 -16.58
N ALA A 150 -11.59 1.42 -15.33
CA ALA A 150 -10.71 1.28 -14.18
C ALA A 150 -9.86 0.01 -14.27
N ARG A 151 -10.43 -1.14 -14.66
CA ARG A 151 -9.70 -2.39 -14.93
C ARG A 151 -8.63 -2.19 -16.00
N GLN A 152 -8.95 -1.50 -17.08
CA GLN A 152 -7.97 -1.19 -18.12
C GLN A 152 -6.83 -0.31 -17.60
N LYS A 153 -7.13 0.72 -16.80
CA LYS A 153 -6.09 1.55 -16.15
C LYS A 153 -5.21 0.71 -15.23
N VAL A 154 -5.79 -0.17 -14.41
CA VAL A 154 -5.03 -1.09 -13.54
C VAL A 154 -4.12 -2.01 -14.37
N ARG A 155 -4.64 -2.60 -15.44
CA ARG A 155 -3.87 -3.43 -16.37
C ARG A 155 -2.71 -2.67 -17.00
N ASP A 156 -2.92 -1.43 -17.43
CA ASP A 156 -1.87 -0.58 -18.02
C ASP A 156 -0.79 -0.23 -16.98
N THR A 157 -1.18 0.06 -15.74
CA THR A 157 -0.25 0.27 -14.61
C THR A 157 0.60 -0.97 -14.36
N PHE A 158 -0.03 -2.15 -14.28
CA PHE A 158 0.66 -3.43 -14.10
C PHE A 158 1.64 -3.68 -15.24
N ALA A 159 1.20 -3.52 -16.50
CA ALA A 159 2.05 -3.69 -17.67
C ALA A 159 3.30 -2.78 -17.62
N ALA A 160 3.14 -1.54 -17.15
CA ALA A 160 4.23 -0.57 -17.07
C ALA A 160 5.30 -0.96 -16.04
N PHE A 161 4.93 -1.29 -14.80
CA PHE A 161 5.94 -1.64 -13.79
C PHE A 161 6.41 -3.10 -13.87
N LEU A 162 5.61 -4.02 -14.43
CA LEU A 162 6.02 -5.40 -14.70
C LEU A 162 6.91 -5.51 -15.93
N GLY A 163 6.90 -4.53 -16.84
CA GLY A 163 7.67 -4.51 -18.07
C GLY A 163 9.11 -5.04 -17.92
N PRO A 164 9.93 -4.47 -17.00
CA PRO A 164 11.29 -4.96 -16.77
C PRO A 164 11.38 -6.44 -16.36
N ALA A 165 10.46 -6.92 -15.53
CA ALA A 165 10.41 -8.32 -15.09
C ALA A 165 10.00 -9.26 -16.23
N LEU A 166 9.03 -8.84 -17.06
CA LEU A 166 8.55 -9.61 -18.22
C LEU A 166 9.62 -9.73 -19.30
N GLU A 167 10.34 -8.64 -19.58
CA GLU A 167 11.48 -8.62 -20.51
C GLU A 167 12.61 -9.54 -20.04
N ALA A 168 12.91 -9.53 -18.74
CA ALA A 168 13.89 -10.42 -18.11
C ALA A 168 13.38 -11.85 -17.89
N ARG A 169 12.08 -12.12 -18.14
CA ARG A 169 11.39 -13.41 -17.91
C ARG A 169 11.50 -13.91 -16.47
N ILE A 170 11.44 -13.01 -15.51
CA ILE A 170 11.49 -13.32 -14.08
C ILE A 170 10.06 -13.57 -13.61
N PRO A 171 9.77 -14.70 -12.94
CA PRO A 171 8.46 -14.93 -12.35
C PRO A 171 8.19 -13.94 -11.22
N PHE A 172 6.92 -13.63 -10.99
CA PHE A 172 6.53 -12.71 -9.94
C PHE A 172 5.26 -13.16 -9.21
N ALA A 173 5.09 -12.66 -8.00
CA ALA A 173 3.90 -12.88 -7.17
C ALA A 173 3.48 -11.58 -6.50
N ALA A 174 2.18 -11.40 -6.26
CA ALA A 174 1.63 -10.19 -5.67
C ALA A 174 0.66 -10.50 -4.53
N THR A 175 0.69 -9.66 -3.50
CA THR A 175 -0.37 -9.51 -2.51
C THR A 175 -0.79 -8.05 -2.42
N TYR A 176 -1.78 -7.75 -1.58
CA TYR A 176 -2.55 -6.52 -1.61
C TYR A 176 -2.41 -5.71 -0.33
N GLY A 177 -2.54 -4.40 -0.51
CA GLY A 177 -2.60 -3.41 0.55
C GLY A 177 -3.92 -2.65 0.57
N ASN A 178 -4.02 -1.71 1.50
CA ASN A 178 -5.24 -0.94 1.75
C ASN A 178 -5.53 0.13 0.68
N HIS A 179 -4.61 0.40 -0.23
CA HIS A 179 -4.83 1.33 -1.35
C HIS A 179 -5.14 0.63 -2.68
N ASP A 180 -4.84 -0.66 -2.83
CA ASP A 180 -5.03 -1.37 -4.10
C ASP A 180 -6.50 -1.42 -4.54
N PHE A 181 -7.42 -1.78 -3.64
CA PHE A 181 -8.85 -1.91 -3.98
C PHE A 181 -9.53 -0.54 -4.21
N GLN A 182 -8.93 0.55 -3.73
CA GLN A 182 -9.58 1.85 -3.72
C GLN A 182 -9.84 2.40 -5.12
N CYS A 183 -9.20 1.85 -6.16
CA CYS A 183 -9.50 2.19 -7.55
C CYS A 183 -10.85 1.64 -8.05
N GLY A 184 -11.54 0.82 -7.25
CA GLY A 184 -12.79 0.15 -7.62
C GLY A 184 -12.63 -1.27 -8.18
N VAL A 185 -11.39 -1.74 -8.33
CA VAL A 185 -11.07 -3.11 -8.77
C VAL A 185 -10.63 -3.91 -7.56
N LEU A 186 -11.38 -4.95 -7.19
CA LEU A 186 -11.13 -5.74 -5.99
C LEU A 186 -9.95 -6.71 -6.16
N ALA A 187 -9.48 -7.29 -5.06
CA ALA A 187 -8.28 -8.12 -5.04
C ALA A 187 -8.37 -9.35 -5.96
N ASP A 188 -9.53 -10.00 -6.04
CA ASP A 188 -9.80 -11.13 -6.95
C ASP A 188 -9.70 -10.73 -8.42
N ASP A 189 -10.30 -9.58 -8.77
CA ASP A 189 -10.22 -9.00 -10.11
C ASP A 189 -8.80 -8.58 -10.49
N GLN A 190 -8.04 -8.01 -9.55
CA GLN A 190 -6.62 -7.68 -9.77
C GLN A 190 -5.78 -8.94 -9.95
N ASP A 191 -6.09 -10.01 -9.21
CA ASP A 191 -5.47 -11.32 -9.33
C ASP A 191 -5.69 -11.90 -10.74
N ASP A 192 -6.91 -11.76 -11.29
CA ASP A 192 -7.22 -12.14 -12.67
C ASP A 192 -6.38 -11.34 -13.67
N ILE A 193 -6.24 -10.02 -13.48
CA ILE A 193 -5.42 -9.17 -14.34
C ILE A 193 -3.94 -9.57 -14.25
N TYR A 194 -3.40 -9.80 -13.05
CA TYR A 194 -2.01 -10.27 -12.90
C TYR A 194 -1.76 -11.58 -13.66
N ARG A 195 -2.72 -12.51 -13.62
CA ARG A 195 -2.63 -13.79 -14.33
C ARG A 195 -2.64 -13.66 -15.86
N GLU A 196 -3.02 -12.52 -16.42
CA GLU A 196 -2.88 -12.24 -17.86
C GLU A 196 -1.40 -12.16 -18.31
N PHE A 197 -0.47 -11.90 -17.38
CA PHE A 197 0.96 -11.75 -17.67
C PHE A 197 1.76 -13.05 -17.48
N SER A 198 2.63 -13.38 -18.43
CA SER A 198 3.29 -14.70 -18.58
C SER A 198 4.33 -15.10 -17.51
N GLY A 199 4.46 -14.34 -16.43
CA GLY A 199 5.33 -14.62 -15.28
C GLY A 199 4.58 -14.70 -13.94
N CYS A 200 3.27 -14.50 -13.94
CA CYS A 200 2.48 -14.46 -12.72
C CYS A 200 2.42 -15.84 -12.04
N MET A 201 2.71 -15.85 -10.74
CA MET A 201 2.68 -17.02 -9.88
C MET A 201 1.47 -17.03 -8.93
N ASN A 202 0.62 -16.00 -8.96
CA ASN A 202 -0.60 -15.96 -8.15
C ASN A 202 -1.54 -17.09 -8.58
N PRO A 203 -1.82 -18.07 -7.70
CA PRO A 203 -2.74 -19.15 -8.02
C PRO A 203 -4.18 -18.65 -8.04
N VAL A 204 -5.08 -19.41 -8.67
CA VAL A 204 -6.51 -19.22 -8.47
C VAL A 204 -6.83 -19.57 -7.01
N ALA A 205 -7.52 -18.70 -6.29
CA ALA A 205 -7.94 -18.95 -4.91
C ALA A 205 -8.74 -20.27 -4.79
N GLY A 206 -8.47 -21.04 -3.75
CA GLY A 206 -9.08 -22.35 -3.51
C GLY A 206 -8.63 -23.47 -4.46
N SER A 207 -7.74 -23.20 -5.42
CA SER A 207 -7.29 -24.22 -6.39
C SER A 207 -6.43 -25.33 -5.78
N SER A 208 -5.84 -25.09 -4.62
CA SER A 208 -5.06 -26.07 -3.87
C SER A 208 -4.99 -25.69 -2.38
N PRO A 209 -4.55 -26.60 -1.50
CA PRO A 209 -4.28 -26.26 -0.09
C PRO A 209 -3.25 -25.13 0.10
N LEU A 210 -2.45 -24.80 -0.92
CA LEU A 210 -1.48 -23.71 -0.89
C LEU A 210 -2.05 -22.37 -1.36
N ALA A 211 -3.31 -22.32 -1.81
CA ALA A 211 -3.92 -21.14 -2.40
C ALA A 211 -5.24 -20.85 -1.67
N LEU A 212 -5.20 -20.07 -0.59
CA LEU A 212 -6.36 -19.85 0.26
C LEU A 212 -7.34 -18.86 -0.40
N GLU A 213 -6.88 -17.63 -0.60
CA GLU A 213 -7.67 -16.49 -1.05
C GLU A 213 -6.78 -15.55 -1.90
N PRO A 214 -7.34 -14.58 -2.64
CA PRO A 214 -6.56 -13.62 -3.41
C PRO A 214 -5.50 -12.92 -2.54
N GLY A 215 -4.23 -13.05 -2.93
CA GLY A 215 -3.08 -12.51 -2.18
C GLY A 215 -2.61 -13.33 -0.98
N THR A 216 -3.30 -14.42 -0.61
CA THR A 216 -2.87 -15.35 0.46
C THR A 216 -2.60 -16.74 -0.08
N PHE A 217 -1.33 -17.05 -0.33
CA PHE A 217 -0.90 -18.31 -0.91
C PHE A 217 0.58 -18.60 -0.67
N ALA A 218 0.99 -19.84 -0.92
CA ALA A 218 2.37 -20.29 -0.79
C ALA A 218 3.01 -20.67 -2.12
N LEU A 219 4.31 -20.37 -2.23
CA LEU A 219 5.17 -20.70 -3.35
C LEU A 219 6.33 -21.60 -2.86
N PRO A 220 6.17 -22.94 -2.99
CA PRO A 220 7.24 -23.87 -2.70
C PRO A 220 8.43 -23.66 -3.65
N ILE A 221 9.64 -23.69 -3.10
CA ILE A 221 10.89 -23.64 -3.85
C ILE A 221 11.59 -24.99 -3.69
N GLU A 222 11.77 -25.68 -4.81
CA GLU A 222 12.39 -27.00 -4.86
C GLU A 222 13.91 -26.93 -4.66
N ALA A 223 14.46 -28.02 -4.13
CA ALA A 223 15.89 -28.30 -4.08
C ALA A 223 16.53 -28.30 -5.49
N SER A 224 17.80 -27.91 -5.57
CA SER A 224 18.53 -27.81 -6.84
C SER A 224 18.76 -29.17 -7.52
N ASP A 225 18.68 -30.27 -6.77
CA ASP A 225 18.97 -31.64 -7.20
C ASP A 225 17.91 -32.28 -8.11
N GLY A 226 16.77 -31.62 -8.30
CA GLY A 226 15.67 -32.12 -9.13
C GLY A 226 14.86 -33.26 -8.52
N SER A 227 15.02 -33.53 -7.22
CA SER A 227 14.23 -34.52 -6.47
C SER A 227 12.76 -34.14 -6.32
N GLY A 228 12.41 -32.86 -6.52
CA GLY A 228 11.08 -32.31 -6.21
C GLY A 228 10.88 -32.02 -4.71
N ARG A 229 11.91 -32.24 -3.87
CA ARG A 229 11.87 -31.89 -2.45
C ARG A 229 11.75 -30.37 -2.28
N ILE A 230 10.82 -29.91 -1.46
CA ILE A 230 10.65 -28.51 -1.08
C ILE A 230 11.75 -28.16 -0.08
N ALA A 231 12.62 -27.22 -0.46
CA ALA A 231 13.74 -26.77 0.36
C ALA A 231 13.40 -25.51 1.18
N MET A 232 12.53 -24.65 0.65
CA MET A 232 11.95 -23.52 1.36
C MET A 232 10.61 -23.12 0.73
N SER A 233 9.88 -22.20 1.36
CA SER A 233 8.68 -21.60 0.78
C SER A 233 8.67 -20.07 0.94
N VAL A 234 8.12 -19.39 -0.05
CA VAL A 234 7.74 -17.97 0.03
C VAL A 234 6.24 -17.89 0.25
N MET A 235 5.81 -17.12 1.23
CA MET A 235 4.40 -16.99 1.63
C MET A 235 3.94 -15.57 1.31
N MET A 236 2.88 -15.44 0.52
CA MET A 236 2.18 -14.19 0.27
C MET A 236 0.97 -14.15 1.19
N VAL A 237 0.74 -13.04 1.89
CA VAL A 237 -0.37 -12.91 2.85
C VAL A 237 -1.12 -11.60 2.57
N ASN A 238 -2.42 -11.71 2.33
CA ASN A 238 -3.32 -10.56 2.28
C ASN A 238 -3.55 -10.06 3.72
N SER A 239 -2.95 -8.93 4.07
CA SER A 239 -3.03 -8.37 5.41
C SER A 239 -4.34 -7.63 5.70
N GLY A 240 -5.33 -7.71 4.81
CA GLY A 240 -6.54 -6.91 4.88
C GLY A 240 -6.29 -5.46 4.43
N ASP A 241 -7.32 -4.61 4.60
CA ASP A 241 -7.26 -3.19 4.23
C ASP A 241 -7.43 -2.25 5.44
N TYR A 242 -8.66 -2.07 5.92
CA TYR A 242 -9.01 -1.17 7.01
C TYR A 242 -9.93 -1.90 7.98
N ALA A 243 -9.82 -1.61 9.29
CA ALA A 243 -10.66 -2.29 10.28
C ALA A 243 -12.14 -1.91 10.13
N GLU A 244 -13.05 -2.86 10.37
CA GLU A 244 -14.49 -2.63 10.25
C GLU A 244 -14.98 -1.59 11.27
N GLN A 245 -15.93 -0.73 10.88
CA GLN A 245 -16.55 0.19 11.84
C GLN A 245 -17.44 -0.59 12.82
N PRO A 246 -17.41 -0.28 14.13
CA PRO A 246 -18.45 -0.76 15.03
C PRO A 246 -19.82 -0.26 14.56
N ALA A 247 -20.81 -1.16 14.48
CA ALA A 247 -22.15 -0.93 13.94
C ALA A 247 -22.98 0.21 14.60
N ASN A 248 -22.45 0.89 15.63
CA ASN A 248 -23.14 1.93 16.38
C ASN A 248 -22.82 3.37 15.95
N ASP A 249 -21.80 3.59 15.10
CA ASP A 249 -21.38 4.94 14.67
C ASP A 249 -21.84 5.35 13.26
N ALA A 250 -22.68 4.51 12.62
CA ALA A 250 -23.26 4.75 11.29
C ALA A 250 -24.09 6.06 11.16
N ASN A 251 -24.37 6.74 12.27
CA ASN A 251 -25.09 8.03 12.30
C ASN A 251 -24.19 9.28 12.27
N ASN A 252 -22.86 9.12 12.27
CA ASN A 252 -21.89 10.24 12.15
C ASN A 252 -21.08 10.19 10.84
N ALA A 253 -21.67 9.64 9.77
CA ALA A 253 -21.10 9.72 8.44
C ALA A 253 -21.11 11.17 7.91
N GLY A 254 -19.99 11.88 8.14
CA GLY A 254 -19.39 12.80 7.17
C GLY A 254 -20.21 14.00 6.69
N HIS A 255 -20.54 14.93 7.58
CA HIS A 255 -20.60 16.35 7.20
C HIS A 255 -19.34 17.04 7.73
N GLU A 256 -18.27 17.08 6.93
CA GLU A 256 -17.10 17.91 7.22
C GLU A 256 -17.50 19.38 7.10
N SER A 257 -17.87 20.00 8.23
CA SER A 257 -18.09 21.45 8.32
C SER A 257 -16.85 22.14 8.89
N ILE A 258 -16.60 23.40 8.51
CA ILE A 258 -15.51 24.26 9.00
C ILE A 258 -15.42 24.32 10.55
N ALA A 259 -16.50 23.99 11.26
CA ALA A 259 -16.51 23.89 12.73
C ALA A 259 -15.72 22.70 13.30
N SER A 260 -15.47 21.63 12.52
CA SER A 260 -14.60 20.52 12.93
C SER A 260 -13.14 20.97 13.04
N TYR A 261 -12.71 21.95 12.24
CA TYR A 261 -11.37 22.54 12.28
C TYR A 261 -11.07 23.29 13.58
N ALA A 262 -12.07 23.99 14.13
CA ALA A 262 -11.93 24.72 15.39
C ALA A 262 -11.89 23.80 16.62
N LYS A 263 -12.56 22.64 16.57
CA LYS A 263 -12.46 21.59 17.60
C LYS A 263 -11.17 20.76 17.45
N TYR A 264 -10.70 20.51 16.23
CA TYR A 264 -9.39 19.87 15.92
C TYR A 264 -8.21 20.60 16.56
N ALA A 265 -8.21 21.93 16.52
CA ALA A 265 -7.20 22.77 17.17
C ALA A 265 -7.17 22.63 18.71
N SER A 266 -8.21 22.04 19.32
CA SER A 266 -8.36 21.95 20.77
C SER A 266 -8.13 20.56 21.36
N ASN A 267 -8.06 19.49 20.57
CA ASN A 267 -7.87 18.11 21.07
C ASN A 267 -7.12 17.18 20.09
N SER A 268 -5.91 17.59 19.71
CA SER A 268 -5.12 17.04 18.60
C SER A 268 -4.35 15.73 18.88
N ARG A 269 -4.65 15.00 19.97
CA ARG A 269 -3.82 13.87 20.42
C ARG A 269 -4.21 12.49 19.87
N GLY A 270 -5.28 12.39 19.08
CA GLY A 270 -5.79 11.09 18.64
C GLY A 270 -6.54 11.08 17.31
N TRP A 271 -6.35 12.08 16.44
CA TRP A 271 -6.99 12.09 15.11
C TRP A 271 -5.91 12.12 14.03
N ASP A 272 -5.67 10.94 13.45
CA ASP A 272 -4.96 10.73 12.19
C ASP A 272 -5.85 11.21 11.03
N LEU A 273 -5.25 11.80 10.00
CA LEU A 273 -5.94 12.26 8.79
C LEU A 273 -5.98 11.18 7.70
N ALA A 274 -5.37 10.01 7.94
CA ALA A 274 -5.77 8.75 7.34
C ALA A 274 -7.09 8.29 7.99
N ASP A 275 -7.99 7.67 7.20
CA ASP A 275 -9.30 7.18 7.63
C ASP A 275 -9.32 6.73 9.11
N SER A 276 -10.23 7.32 9.90
CA SER A 276 -10.33 7.26 11.37
C SER A 276 -10.56 5.87 11.97
N ASP A 277 -10.42 4.83 11.18
CA ASP A 277 -11.10 3.56 11.39
C ASP A 277 -10.14 2.35 11.45
N GLY A 278 -8.84 2.56 11.67
CA GLY A 278 -7.88 1.46 11.86
C GLY A 278 -7.41 0.78 10.57
N TYR A 279 -6.30 0.03 10.64
CA TYR A 279 -5.77 -0.80 9.54
C TYR A 279 -6.23 -2.24 9.71
N GLY A 280 -6.39 -2.93 8.59
CA GLY A 280 -6.85 -4.31 8.52
C GLY A 280 -5.87 -5.32 9.11
N THR A 281 -6.35 -6.55 9.26
CA THR A 281 -5.56 -7.72 9.63
C THR A 281 -5.87 -8.85 8.65
N PRO A 282 -4.99 -9.86 8.52
CA PRO A 282 -5.36 -11.10 7.83
C PRO A 282 -6.65 -11.69 8.41
N SER A 283 -7.46 -12.33 7.56
CA SER A 283 -8.70 -12.98 7.99
C SER A 283 -8.42 -14.10 9.02
N PRO A 284 -9.37 -14.44 9.90
CA PRO A 284 -9.24 -15.60 10.79
C PRO A 284 -8.90 -16.89 10.03
N GLU A 285 -9.45 -17.06 8.83
CA GLU A 285 -9.14 -18.16 7.92
C GLU A 285 -7.68 -18.12 7.45
N ALA A 286 -7.15 -16.94 7.11
CA ALA A 286 -5.74 -16.77 6.76
C ALA A 286 -4.80 -17.08 7.92
N ILE A 287 -5.13 -16.64 9.14
CA ILE A 287 -4.34 -16.96 10.34
C ILE A 287 -4.32 -18.48 10.59
N GLU A 288 -5.46 -19.15 10.48
CA GLU A 288 -5.51 -20.60 10.66
C GLU A 288 -4.80 -21.36 9.52
N TRP A 289 -4.90 -20.85 8.30
CA TRP A 289 -4.13 -21.38 7.18
C TRP A 289 -2.63 -21.26 7.40
N LEU A 290 -2.14 -20.12 7.90
CA LEU A 290 -0.73 -19.92 8.25
C LEU A 290 -0.24 -20.92 9.31
N ARG A 291 -1.10 -21.27 10.28
CA ARG A 291 -0.80 -22.32 11.28
C ARG A 291 -0.63 -23.70 10.68
N THR A 292 -1.40 -24.01 9.64
CA THR A 292 -1.60 -25.40 9.18
C THR A 292 -0.92 -25.73 7.86
N VAL A 293 -0.62 -24.75 7.01
CA VAL A 293 -0.02 -24.97 5.67
C VAL A 293 1.35 -25.65 5.72
N GLN A 294 2.10 -25.52 6.82
CA GLN A 294 3.37 -26.23 7.01
C GLN A 294 3.22 -27.75 7.00
N CYS A 295 2.08 -28.28 7.44
CA CYS A 295 1.76 -29.70 7.35
C CYS A 295 1.68 -30.18 5.90
N GLU A 296 1.19 -29.34 4.97
CA GLU A 296 1.13 -29.66 3.55
C GLU A 296 2.53 -29.79 2.95
N PHE A 297 3.49 -28.94 3.36
CA PHE A 297 4.88 -29.07 2.90
C PHE A 297 5.54 -30.34 3.44
N GLY A 298 5.38 -30.62 4.74
CA GLY A 298 5.90 -31.84 5.36
C GLY A 298 5.31 -33.11 4.75
N ALA A 299 4.02 -33.10 4.42
CA ALA A 299 3.37 -34.21 3.71
C ALA A 299 3.93 -34.39 2.29
N ARG A 300 4.14 -33.30 1.54
CA ARG A 300 4.72 -33.34 0.19
C ARG A 300 6.17 -33.82 0.18
N ASN A 301 6.95 -33.43 1.19
CA ASN A 301 8.33 -33.93 1.36
C ASN A 301 8.39 -35.38 1.88
N GLY A 302 7.29 -35.90 2.44
CA GLY A 302 7.20 -37.27 2.97
C GLY A 302 7.89 -37.46 4.33
N ASP A 303 8.39 -36.39 4.96
CA ASP A 303 9.06 -36.44 6.27
C ASP A 303 8.21 -35.84 7.41
N GLY A 304 7.08 -35.21 7.07
CA GLY A 304 6.17 -34.57 8.02
C GLY A 304 6.76 -33.34 8.71
N ARG A 305 7.88 -32.80 8.21
CA ARG A 305 8.56 -31.65 8.83
C ARG A 305 8.15 -30.34 8.16
N ALA A 306 8.02 -29.30 8.97
CA ALA A 306 7.90 -27.94 8.47
C ALA A 306 9.13 -27.56 7.61
N VAL A 307 8.92 -26.73 6.60
CA VAL A 307 9.99 -26.23 5.74
C VAL A 307 10.33 -24.78 6.10
N PRO A 308 11.59 -24.34 5.93
CA PRO A 308 11.94 -22.94 6.09
C PRO A 308 11.03 -22.03 5.26
N ALA A 309 10.37 -21.07 5.89
CA ALA A 309 9.45 -20.16 5.22
C ALA A 309 9.68 -18.69 5.58
N ILE A 310 9.55 -17.84 4.57
CA ILE A 310 9.52 -16.37 4.71
C ILE A 310 8.15 -15.87 4.25
N ALA A 311 7.54 -14.99 5.04
CA ALA A 311 6.26 -14.38 4.74
C ALA A 311 6.41 -12.92 4.29
N PHE A 312 5.56 -12.52 3.36
CA PHE A 312 5.46 -11.18 2.83
C PHE A 312 4.01 -10.71 2.86
N GLN A 313 3.79 -9.53 3.43
CA GLN A 313 2.49 -8.87 3.47
C GLN A 313 2.63 -7.36 3.37
N HIS A 314 1.50 -6.65 3.33
CA HIS A 314 1.52 -5.20 3.25
C HIS A 314 1.56 -4.54 4.62
N ILE A 315 0.49 -4.70 5.39
CA ILE A 315 0.26 -4.05 6.69
C ILE A 315 0.99 -4.83 7.79
N PRO A 316 1.81 -4.18 8.62
CA PRO A 316 2.54 -4.82 9.70
C PRO A 316 1.62 -5.20 10.89
N PRO A 317 1.85 -6.36 11.56
CA PRO A 317 1.25 -6.64 12.86
C PRO A 317 1.92 -5.80 13.97
N GLN A 318 1.29 -5.76 15.16
CA GLN A 318 1.73 -4.90 16.27
C GLN A 318 3.13 -5.22 16.79
N GLU A 319 3.56 -6.48 16.69
CA GLU A 319 4.87 -6.97 17.13
C GLU A 319 6.05 -6.29 16.42
N PHE A 320 5.82 -5.57 15.32
CA PHE A 320 6.85 -4.71 14.74
C PHE A 320 7.30 -3.58 15.69
N TYR A 321 6.46 -3.17 16.65
CA TYR A 321 6.88 -2.26 17.73
C TYR A 321 7.87 -2.90 18.70
N ASP A 322 7.94 -4.24 18.80
CA ASP A 322 8.91 -4.93 19.67
C ASP A 322 10.34 -4.85 19.11
N CYS A 323 10.50 -4.48 17.84
CA CYS A 323 11.80 -4.11 17.26
C CYS A 323 12.28 -2.72 17.71
N LEU A 324 11.42 -1.96 18.40
CA LEU A 324 11.67 -0.59 18.81
C LEU A 324 11.85 -0.48 20.33
N ARG A 325 12.54 0.58 20.74
CA ARG A 325 12.69 0.95 22.14
C ARG A 325 11.92 2.25 22.41
N GLU A 326 11.00 2.20 23.36
CA GLU A 326 10.32 3.40 23.84
C GLU A 326 11.33 4.35 24.53
N VAL A 327 11.21 5.64 24.23
CA VAL A 327 12.10 6.69 24.71
C VAL A 327 11.33 7.96 25.06
N PRO A 328 11.90 8.86 25.90
CA PRO A 328 11.28 10.16 26.16
C PRO A 328 11.04 10.96 24.88
N ALA A 329 9.94 11.72 24.84
CA ALA A 329 9.48 12.43 23.65
C ALA A 329 10.45 13.47 23.06
N TYR A 330 11.46 13.91 23.83
CA TYR A 330 12.50 14.85 23.40
C TYR A 330 13.75 14.16 22.82
N THR A 331 13.75 12.82 22.75
CA THR A 331 14.88 12.05 22.23
C THR A 331 15.08 12.37 20.74
N PRO A 332 16.30 12.74 20.30
CA PRO A 332 16.58 13.03 18.90
C PRO A 332 16.22 11.85 17.99
N ASN A 333 15.61 12.16 16.84
CA ASN A 333 15.12 11.19 15.85
C ASN A 333 14.07 10.20 16.36
N ALA A 334 13.51 10.40 17.56
CA ALA A 334 12.40 9.56 18.00
C ALA A 334 11.16 9.81 17.14
N VAL A 335 10.44 8.73 16.88
CA VAL A 335 9.21 8.71 16.11
C VAL A 335 8.07 8.41 17.06
N GLU A 336 7.07 9.29 17.09
CA GLU A 336 5.85 9.06 17.85
C GLU A 336 4.99 8.01 17.15
N GLY A 337 4.51 7.02 17.91
CA GLY A 337 3.66 5.95 17.39
C GLY A 337 2.32 6.47 16.88
N ALA A 338 1.65 5.66 16.06
CA ALA A 338 0.32 5.94 15.54
C ALA A 338 -0.76 5.19 16.33
N ARG A 339 -1.97 5.74 16.34
CA ARG A 339 -3.20 5.13 16.91
C ARG A 339 -3.02 4.52 18.30
N LYS A 340 -3.07 3.19 18.47
CA LYS A 340 -2.91 2.53 19.78
C LYS A 340 -1.57 2.80 20.46
N PHE A 341 -0.57 3.23 19.70
CA PHE A 341 0.76 3.61 20.18
C PHE A 341 0.97 5.13 20.23
N ALA A 342 -0.08 5.93 19.96
CA ALA A 342 -0.01 7.38 19.99
C ALA A 342 0.36 7.92 21.38
N GLY A 343 1.15 8.98 21.41
CA GLY A 343 1.66 9.59 22.65
C GLY A 343 2.93 8.94 23.20
N HIS A 344 3.32 7.78 22.68
CA HIS A 344 4.60 7.12 22.97
C HIS A 344 5.60 7.39 21.84
N CYS A 345 6.88 7.54 22.19
CA CYS A 345 7.95 7.84 21.22
C CYS A 345 8.97 6.71 21.20
N TYR A 346 9.44 6.36 20.01
CA TYR A 346 10.25 5.18 19.77
C TYR A 346 11.50 5.51 18.96
N VAL A 347 12.54 4.74 19.16
CA VAL A 347 13.70 4.63 18.27
C VAL A 347 13.90 3.16 17.94
N LEU A 348 14.66 2.86 16.88
CA LEU A 348 15.11 1.49 16.65
C LEU A 348 15.86 0.96 17.87
N ASP A 349 15.57 -0.27 18.25
CA ASP A 349 16.43 -0.99 19.17
C ASP A 349 17.61 -1.55 18.38
N HIS A 350 18.81 -1.01 18.62
CA HIS A 350 20.02 -1.43 17.91
C HIS A 350 20.60 -2.75 18.40
N ASP A 351 20.14 -3.27 19.54
CA ASP A 351 20.51 -4.61 20.03
C ASP A 351 19.69 -5.69 19.32
N LEU A 352 18.50 -5.34 18.82
CA LEU A 352 17.60 -6.23 18.09
C LEU A 352 17.66 -6.04 16.57
N CYS A 353 17.92 -4.82 16.10
CA CYS A 353 17.90 -4.48 14.68
C CYS A 353 19.26 -4.61 14.00
N ARG A 354 19.26 -5.16 12.78
CA ARG A 354 20.45 -5.28 11.94
C ARG A 354 21.06 -3.91 11.62
N PRO A 355 22.41 -3.79 11.51
CA PRO A 355 23.06 -2.56 11.11
C PRO A 355 22.54 -2.01 9.77
N GLY A 356 22.42 -0.68 9.67
CA GLY A 356 21.87 -0.01 8.49
C GLY A 356 20.34 0.13 8.49
N SER A 357 19.65 -0.46 9.48
CA SER A 357 18.22 -0.27 9.71
C SER A 357 17.85 1.19 9.95
N ARG A 358 16.66 1.59 9.46
CA ARG A 358 16.08 2.93 9.64
C ARG A 358 14.59 2.87 9.99
N LEU A 359 14.23 3.57 11.06
CA LEU A 359 12.86 3.98 11.36
C LEU A 359 12.68 5.40 10.82
N GLY A 360 11.85 5.54 9.80
CA GLY A 360 11.62 6.80 9.09
C GLY A 360 10.33 7.50 9.50
N GLU A 361 9.32 6.72 9.88
CA GLU A 361 8.00 7.17 10.32
C GLU A 361 7.35 6.18 11.28
N ALA A 362 6.16 6.55 11.79
CA ALA A 362 5.41 5.72 12.73
C ALA A 362 5.06 4.39 12.07
N ILE A 363 4.93 3.33 12.87
CA ILE A 363 4.48 2.04 12.35
C ILE A 363 2.95 2.06 12.25
N GLY A 364 2.44 2.01 11.01
CA GLY A 364 1.04 1.91 10.66
C GLY A 364 0.52 0.48 10.78
N CYS A 365 0.50 -0.09 11.99
CA CYS A 365 -0.01 -1.43 12.22
C CYS A 365 -1.52 -1.48 12.45
N ALA A 366 -2.07 -2.70 12.37
CA ALA A 366 -3.43 -2.98 12.84
C ALA A 366 -3.64 -2.55 14.30
N ASP A 367 -4.87 -2.14 14.63
CA ASP A 367 -5.22 -1.67 15.97
C ASP A 367 -5.38 -2.80 17.00
N ASP A 368 -5.64 -4.02 16.52
CA ASP A 368 -5.76 -5.22 17.34
C ASP A 368 -4.73 -6.26 16.91
N ASN A 369 -4.07 -6.89 17.88
CA ASN A 369 -3.22 -8.04 17.64
C ASN A 369 -4.08 -9.30 17.54
N VAL A 370 -4.14 -9.88 16.34
CA VAL A 370 -4.94 -11.09 16.04
C VAL A 370 -4.17 -12.40 16.25
N GLY A 371 -2.95 -12.33 16.81
CA GLY A 371 -2.09 -13.49 17.07
C GLY A 371 -1.40 -14.01 15.81
N GLU A 372 -1.16 -13.17 14.80
CA GLU A 372 -0.50 -13.54 13.56
C GLU A 372 0.93 -14.03 13.81
N VAL A 373 1.77 -13.23 14.47
CA VAL A 373 3.15 -13.61 14.76
C VAL A 373 3.20 -14.86 15.63
N GLN A 374 2.28 -14.99 16.60
CA GLN A 374 2.14 -16.21 17.39
C GLN A 374 1.80 -17.42 16.51
N ALA A 375 0.87 -17.30 15.57
CA ALA A 375 0.50 -18.37 14.64
C ALA A 375 1.69 -18.83 13.79
N LEU A 376 2.49 -17.89 13.28
CA LEU A 376 3.72 -18.20 12.54
C LEU A 376 4.74 -18.98 13.38
N ARG A 377 4.91 -18.60 14.65
CA ARG A 377 5.83 -19.30 15.57
C ARG A 377 5.35 -20.71 15.90
N GLU A 378 4.06 -20.86 16.21
CA GLU A 378 3.46 -22.14 16.58
C GLU A 378 3.46 -23.14 15.42
N ALA A 379 3.29 -22.68 14.18
CA ALA A 379 3.36 -23.51 12.98
C ALA A 379 4.74 -24.18 12.81
N GLY A 380 5.80 -23.50 13.25
CA GLY A 380 7.18 -23.88 12.98
C GLY A 380 7.59 -23.63 11.52
N GLY A 381 8.90 -23.50 11.27
CA GLY A 381 9.46 -23.31 9.93
C GLY A 381 9.55 -21.85 9.45
N TYR A 382 8.64 -20.98 9.87
CA TYR A 382 8.75 -19.55 9.59
C TYR A 382 9.95 -18.93 10.30
N PHE A 383 10.75 -18.16 9.56
CA PHE A 383 11.93 -17.46 10.11
C PHE A 383 11.89 -15.95 9.89
N ALA A 384 10.96 -15.45 9.08
CA ALA A 384 10.86 -14.04 8.75
C ALA A 384 9.46 -13.62 8.29
N LEU A 385 9.08 -12.38 8.62
CA LEU A 385 7.92 -11.66 8.08
C LEU A 385 8.36 -10.27 7.63
N PHE A 386 8.09 -9.94 6.36
CA PHE A 386 8.46 -8.67 5.75
C PHE A 386 7.24 -7.89 5.24
N CYS A 387 7.21 -6.59 5.56
CA CYS A 387 6.10 -5.68 5.30
C CYS A 387 6.50 -4.48 4.42
N GLY A 388 5.49 -3.82 3.86
CA GLY A 388 5.57 -2.51 3.20
C GLY A 388 4.83 -1.46 4.02
N HIS A 389 3.92 -0.72 3.40
CA HIS A 389 2.95 0.20 4.02
C HIS A 389 3.54 1.51 4.55
N ASP A 390 4.56 1.43 5.41
CA ASP A 390 5.26 2.60 5.93
C ASP A 390 6.45 2.95 5.04
N HIS A 391 6.21 3.83 4.07
CA HIS A 391 7.09 4.13 2.95
C HIS A 391 8.54 4.50 3.31
N LYS A 392 8.78 5.06 4.50
CA LYS A 392 10.09 5.55 4.97
C LYS A 392 10.83 4.53 5.85
N ASN A 393 10.18 3.45 6.26
CA ASN A 393 10.76 2.43 7.12
C ASN A 393 11.60 1.43 6.31
N ALA A 394 12.77 1.09 6.83
CA ALA A 394 13.71 0.17 6.19
C ALA A 394 14.58 -0.48 7.26
N PHE A 395 14.02 -1.40 8.03
CA PHE A 395 14.72 -2.10 9.11
C PHE A 395 14.49 -3.60 9.08
N VAL A 396 15.31 -4.35 9.82
CA VAL A 396 15.10 -5.78 10.13
C VAL A 396 15.46 -5.98 11.59
N GLY A 397 14.48 -6.32 12.42
CA GLY A 397 14.67 -6.65 13.84
C GLY A 397 14.42 -8.13 14.09
N HIS A 398 15.22 -8.74 14.97
CA HIS A 398 15.03 -10.13 15.38
C HIS A 398 14.28 -10.18 16.71
N VAL A 399 13.01 -10.58 16.67
CA VAL A 399 12.12 -10.70 17.83
C VAL A 399 11.23 -11.92 17.69
N HIS A 400 10.87 -12.54 18.81
CA HIS A 400 9.99 -13.72 18.82
C HIS A 400 10.49 -14.87 17.91
N ASP A 401 11.80 -15.07 17.85
CA ASP A 401 12.47 -16.08 17.00
C ASP A 401 12.25 -15.87 15.48
N LEU A 402 11.81 -14.67 15.08
CA LEU A 402 11.54 -14.27 13.70
C LEU A 402 12.29 -12.98 13.37
N ASP A 403 12.66 -12.83 12.11
CA ASP A 403 13.01 -11.51 11.59
C ASP A 403 11.75 -10.75 11.14
N LEU A 404 11.47 -9.62 11.78
CA LEU A 404 10.42 -8.68 11.36
C LEU A 404 11.08 -7.51 10.62
N GLY A 405 10.71 -7.29 9.35
CA GLY A 405 11.40 -6.31 8.52
C GLY A 405 10.52 -5.49 7.59
N TYR A 406 11.00 -4.30 7.23
CA TYR A 406 10.36 -3.41 6.25
C TYR A 406 11.15 -3.28 4.97
N ALA A 407 10.45 -3.12 3.86
CA ALA A 407 10.94 -2.45 2.67
C ALA A 407 10.30 -1.05 2.55
N PRO A 408 11.08 -0.01 2.21
CA PRO A 408 10.53 1.30 1.90
C PRO A 408 9.81 1.28 0.54
N THR A 409 9.08 2.34 0.24
CA THR A 409 8.49 2.53 -1.10
C THR A 409 9.56 2.52 -2.19
N CYS A 410 9.25 1.81 -3.28
CA CYS A 410 10.02 1.85 -4.53
C CYS A 410 9.35 2.74 -5.61
N GLY A 411 8.12 3.19 -5.37
CA GLY A 411 7.39 4.16 -6.19
C GLY A 411 7.99 5.56 -6.17
N PHE A 412 7.54 6.43 -7.07
CA PHE A 412 7.97 7.85 -7.13
C PHE A 412 6.78 8.82 -7.27
N GLU A 413 5.55 8.33 -7.25
CA GLU A 413 4.35 9.17 -7.19
C GLU A 413 3.77 9.30 -5.78
N SER A 414 3.94 8.30 -4.92
CA SER A 414 3.50 8.40 -3.53
C SER A 414 4.48 9.20 -2.67
N TYR A 415 4.03 9.59 -1.47
CA TYR A 415 4.94 10.17 -0.48
C TYR A 415 6.05 9.17 -0.12
N GLY A 416 7.13 9.60 0.52
CA GLY A 416 8.18 8.65 0.89
C GLY A 416 9.48 9.32 1.27
N PRO A 417 10.56 8.55 1.42
CA PRO A 417 11.84 9.10 1.79
C PRO A 417 12.45 9.86 0.61
N LYS A 418 13.50 10.64 0.89
CA LYS A 418 14.37 11.25 -0.14
C LYS A 418 14.65 10.26 -1.26
N SER A 419 14.70 10.71 -2.51
CA SER A 419 14.83 9.81 -3.68
C SER A 419 15.96 8.80 -3.53
N ARG A 420 17.14 9.22 -3.07
CA ARG A 420 18.29 8.33 -2.83
C ARG A 420 18.03 7.16 -1.85
N LEU A 421 16.95 7.21 -1.09
CA LEU A 421 16.57 6.25 -0.05
C LEU A 421 15.36 5.39 -0.44
N ARG A 422 14.65 5.75 -1.51
CA ARG A 422 13.67 4.86 -2.15
C ARG A 422 14.40 3.64 -2.68
N GLY A 423 13.82 2.45 -2.54
CA GLY A 423 14.58 1.24 -2.79
C GLY A 423 13.78 -0.04 -2.78
N ILE A 424 14.42 -1.08 -3.25
CA ILE A 424 13.91 -2.44 -3.35
C ILE A 424 14.75 -3.31 -2.41
N ARG A 425 14.13 -4.25 -1.70
CA ARG A 425 14.87 -5.14 -0.81
C ARG A 425 15.24 -6.43 -1.54
N LEU A 426 16.53 -6.76 -1.51
CA LEU A 426 17.06 -8.03 -2.02
C LEU A 426 17.18 -9.03 -0.87
N PHE A 427 16.83 -10.28 -1.16
CA PHE A 427 17.06 -11.45 -0.34
C PHE A 427 17.89 -12.47 -1.11
N GLU A 428 18.92 -13.00 -0.47
CA GLU A 428 19.78 -14.04 -1.03
C GLU A 428 19.78 -15.24 -0.09
N PHE A 429 19.27 -16.36 -0.60
CA PHE A 429 19.13 -17.62 0.12
C PHE A 429 20.17 -18.62 -0.36
N ASN A 430 20.57 -19.52 0.53
CA ASN A 430 21.34 -20.72 0.19
C ASN A 430 20.56 -21.97 0.60
N GLU A 431 20.47 -22.95 -0.31
CA GLU A 431 19.70 -24.18 -0.11
C GLU A 431 20.08 -24.92 1.19
N ARG A 432 21.35 -24.87 1.60
CA ARG A 432 21.84 -25.57 2.80
C ARG A 432 21.38 -24.92 4.11
N ASN A 433 21.09 -23.63 4.09
CA ASN A 433 20.58 -22.90 5.24
C ASN A 433 19.73 -21.68 4.78
N PRO A 434 18.47 -21.90 4.35
CA PRO A 434 17.63 -20.81 3.89
C PRO A 434 17.35 -19.77 4.99
N GLN A 435 17.31 -20.17 6.26
CA GLN A 435 17.09 -19.26 7.40
C GLN A 435 18.28 -18.31 7.63
N GLY A 436 19.49 -18.69 7.18
CA GLY A 436 20.69 -17.85 7.24
C GLY A 436 20.80 -16.82 6.12
N TYR A 437 19.68 -16.41 5.53
CA TYR A 437 19.63 -15.52 4.37
C TYR A 437 20.31 -14.16 4.62
N VAL A 438 20.81 -13.58 3.53
CA VAL A 438 21.34 -12.22 3.51
C VAL A 438 20.29 -11.30 2.91
N THR A 439 20.12 -10.11 3.46
CA THR A 439 19.26 -9.08 2.87
C THR A 439 19.94 -7.72 2.85
N ARG A 440 19.72 -6.96 1.78
CA ARG A 440 20.21 -5.58 1.62
C ARG A 440 19.21 -4.72 0.86
N MET A 441 19.30 -3.41 1.07
CA MET A 441 18.56 -2.44 0.29
C MET A 441 19.30 -2.12 -1.01
N LEU A 442 18.57 -2.17 -2.13
CA LEU A 442 18.97 -1.67 -3.43
C LEU A 442 18.30 -0.31 -3.62
N THR A 443 19.01 0.76 -3.26
CA THR A 443 18.44 2.11 -3.28
C THR A 443 18.65 2.80 -4.62
N TRP A 444 17.77 3.75 -4.96
CA TRP A 444 17.99 4.66 -6.09
C TRP A 444 19.35 5.37 -6.00
N GLY A 445 19.76 5.74 -4.78
CA GLY A 445 21.03 6.42 -4.52
C GLY A 445 22.24 5.62 -4.96
N ASP A 446 22.18 4.30 -4.74
CA ASP A 446 23.28 3.37 -5.03
C ASP A 446 23.23 2.87 -6.48
N LEU A 447 22.03 2.68 -7.04
CA LEU A 447 21.85 2.07 -8.36
C LEU A 447 21.79 3.08 -9.51
N VAL A 448 21.16 4.23 -9.29
CA VAL A 448 20.78 5.16 -10.37
C VAL A 448 21.47 6.51 -10.22
N GLY A 449 21.41 7.10 -9.04
CA GLY A 449 22.05 8.37 -8.74
C GLY A 449 21.45 9.10 -7.55
N ARG A 450 21.99 10.28 -7.23
CA ARG A 450 21.62 11.01 -6.01
C ARG A 450 20.20 11.59 -6.03
N TYR A 451 19.71 11.95 -7.20
CA TYR A 451 18.49 12.72 -7.39
C TYR A 451 17.61 12.06 -8.46
N SER A 452 16.30 12.15 -8.26
CA SER A 452 15.23 11.80 -9.20
C SER A 452 14.93 12.94 -10.15
N SER A 453 14.03 12.69 -11.11
CA SER A 453 13.59 13.69 -12.07
C SER A 453 12.82 14.86 -11.44
N ASN A 454 12.30 14.73 -10.21
CA ASN A 454 11.50 15.76 -9.55
C ASN A 454 11.80 15.88 -8.05
N GLU A 455 13.02 16.28 -7.71
CA GLU A 455 13.47 16.44 -6.31
C GLU A 455 12.69 17.47 -5.49
N VAL A 456 12.15 18.52 -6.14
CA VAL A 456 11.35 19.52 -5.41
C VAL A 456 10.08 18.87 -4.87
N ARG A 457 9.40 18.08 -5.70
CA ARG A 457 8.23 17.30 -5.28
C ARG A 457 8.60 16.29 -4.19
N VAL A 458 9.68 15.53 -4.37
CA VAL A 458 10.12 14.53 -3.38
C VAL A 458 10.51 15.19 -2.06
N PHE A 459 11.13 16.37 -2.09
CA PHE A 459 11.43 17.13 -0.87
C PHE A 459 10.16 17.52 -0.12
N PHE A 460 9.14 18.03 -0.83
CA PHE A 460 7.84 18.31 -0.24
C PHE A 460 7.17 17.02 0.26
N GLU A 461 7.21 15.92 -0.48
CA GLU A 461 6.63 14.64 -0.01
C GLU A 461 7.36 14.02 1.19
N ASP A 462 8.68 14.23 1.31
CA ASP A 462 9.48 13.77 2.45
C ASP A 462 9.21 14.61 3.72
N HIS A 463 8.85 15.89 3.59
CA HIS A 463 8.76 16.84 4.73
C HIS A 463 7.39 17.55 4.91
N CYS A 464 6.49 17.52 3.93
CA CYS A 464 5.10 18.00 4.06
C CYS A 464 4.29 16.90 4.71
N VAL A 465 4.42 16.89 6.03
CA VAL A 465 3.63 16.06 6.90
C VAL A 465 2.16 16.48 6.78
N THR A 466 1.28 15.52 6.52
CA THR A 466 -0.16 15.72 6.42
C THR A 466 -0.86 15.80 7.78
N ASP A 467 -0.16 15.49 8.87
CA ASP A 467 -0.65 15.51 10.24
C ASP A 467 0.30 16.22 11.24
N LEU A 468 -0.15 16.41 12.48
CA LEU A 468 0.65 17.04 13.54
C LEU A 468 1.72 16.10 14.14
N ILE A 469 1.56 14.78 13.99
CA ILE A 469 2.47 13.77 14.56
C ILE A 469 3.79 13.81 13.80
N GLY A 470 3.74 13.75 12.47
CA GLY A 470 4.95 13.81 11.67
C GLY A 470 5.62 15.19 11.76
N ILE A 471 4.89 16.31 11.97
CA ILE A 471 5.52 17.63 12.20
C ILE A 471 6.38 17.54 13.47
N ARG A 472 5.84 16.94 14.54
CA ARG A 472 6.59 16.73 15.78
C ARG A 472 7.79 15.79 15.56
N ASN A 473 7.63 14.74 14.74
CA ASN A 473 8.74 13.85 14.38
C ASN A 473 9.85 14.57 13.61
N GLU A 474 9.50 15.40 12.62
CA GLU A 474 10.49 16.20 11.88
C GLU A 474 11.20 17.21 12.78
N LEU A 475 10.48 17.85 13.72
CA LEU A 475 11.08 18.76 14.70
C LEU A 475 12.07 18.06 15.66
N ARG A 476 11.92 16.75 15.89
CA ARG A 476 12.88 15.94 16.68
C ARG A 476 14.15 15.60 15.90
N ARG A 477 14.21 15.86 14.58
CA ARG A 477 15.42 15.63 13.78
C ARG A 477 16.41 16.79 13.98
N PRO A 478 17.65 16.54 14.45
CA PRO A 478 18.60 17.61 14.76
C PRO A 478 18.89 18.56 13.61
N GLN A 479 18.89 18.04 12.37
CA GLN A 479 19.13 18.84 11.16
C GLN A 479 18.01 19.85 10.89
N VAL A 480 16.76 19.44 11.09
CA VAL A 480 15.58 20.30 10.90
C VAL A 480 15.56 21.36 12.00
N PHE A 481 15.77 20.97 13.25
CA PHE A 481 15.83 21.88 14.38
C PHE A 481 16.94 22.93 14.23
N ALA A 482 18.15 22.52 13.82
CA ALA A 482 19.26 23.43 13.55
C ALA A 482 18.98 24.40 12.39
N THR A 483 18.30 23.93 11.34
CA THR A 483 17.90 24.77 10.20
C THR A 483 16.88 25.83 10.63
N LEU A 484 15.88 25.45 11.43
CA LEU A 484 14.87 26.38 11.93
C LEU A 484 15.47 27.44 12.87
N ILE A 485 16.40 27.05 13.75
CA ILE A 485 17.15 28.01 14.58
C ILE A 485 18.00 28.94 13.72
N GLY A 486 18.67 28.42 12.68
CA GLY A 486 19.48 29.21 11.76
C GLY A 486 18.64 30.25 10.99
N VAL A 487 17.49 29.85 10.45
CA VAL A 487 16.56 30.77 9.76
C VAL A 487 15.95 31.78 10.75
N GLY A 488 15.53 31.33 11.92
CA GLY A 488 14.96 32.20 12.96
C GLY A 488 15.96 33.26 13.47
N SER A 489 17.22 32.87 13.66
CA SER A 489 18.28 33.80 14.07
C SER A 489 18.64 34.82 12.98
N MET A 490 18.63 34.43 11.70
CA MET A 490 18.75 35.37 10.57
C MET A 490 17.56 36.34 10.49
N GLY A 491 16.34 35.86 10.72
CA GLY A 491 15.13 36.69 10.76
C GLY A 491 15.16 37.72 11.91
N LEU A 492 15.54 37.30 13.11
CA LEU A 492 15.73 38.18 14.27
C LEU A 492 16.85 39.20 14.03
N ALA A 493 17.97 38.79 13.41
CA ALA A 493 19.05 39.70 13.04
C ALA A 493 18.60 40.74 12.00
N ALA A 494 17.79 40.34 11.01
CA ALA A 494 17.23 41.27 10.01
C ALA A 494 16.24 42.27 10.64
N LEU A 495 15.39 41.82 11.57
CA LEU A 495 14.48 42.67 12.34
C LEU A 495 15.24 43.64 13.25
N ALA A 496 16.27 43.17 13.95
CA ALA A 496 17.15 44.01 14.77
C ALA A 496 17.91 45.04 13.93
N HIS A 497 18.39 44.65 12.75
CA HIS A 497 19.05 45.58 11.82
C HIS A 497 18.08 46.64 11.29
N ALA A 498 16.84 46.26 10.94
CA ALA A 498 15.82 47.19 10.49
C ALA A 498 15.39 48.19 11.58
N THR A 499 15.23 47.73 12.83
CA THR A 499 14.93 48.60 13.97
C THR A 499 16.10 49.53 14.31
N LEU A 500 17.36 49.05 14.32
CA LEU A 500 18.54 49.91 14.49
C LEU A 500 18.65 50.99 13.40
N LYS A 501 18.20 50.71 12.18
CA LYS A 501 18.17 51.68 11.07
C LYS A 501 17.08 52.73 11.26
N LEU A 502 15.98 52.39 11.93
CA LEU A 502 14.90 53.31 12.29
C LEU A 502 15.29 54.26 13.43
N PHE A 503 16.11 53.82 14.38
CA PHE A 503 16.63 54.64 15.49
C PHE A 503 17.86 55.50 15.13
N ARG A 504 18.41 55.35 13.91
CA ARG A 504 19.52 56.16 13.37
C ARG A 504 19.07 57.28 12.42
N ARG A 505 17.77 57.47 12.25
CA ARG A 505 17.16 58.66 11.65
C ARG A 505 16.60 59.54 12.76
#